data_AF-A0A4Y7T2B1-F1
#
_entry.id   AF-A0A4Y7T2B1-F1
#
_cell.length_a   1.000
_cell.length_b   1.000
_cell.length_c   1.000
_cell.angle_alpha   90.00
_cell.angle_beta   90.00
_cell.angle_gamma   90.00
#
_symmetry.space_group_name_H-M   'P 1'
#
loop_
_entity.id
_entity.type
_entity.pdbx_description
1 polymer ?
#
loop_
_entity_poly.entity_id
_entity_poly.type
_entity_poly.pdbx_seq_one_letter_code
_entity_poly.pdbx_strand_id
1 'polypeptide(L)'
;MKVPVSALDGCLDSFTAADEKRIKTTTKYFSDTGLMALLCHHNQVLWLINMTSAGECQYYAIALLNKLFSHLPTGMAVGILYDIGYQLHHSCVKWNLLGAALSQVTFGISAFHAYGHQWPCQVVYHPRKCPEFGLSDGEGCERL
;
A
#
# COMPACT_ATOMS: atom_id res chain seq x y z
N MET A 1 2.58 -17.00 -0.67
CA MET A 1 1.58 -16.03 -1.19
C MET A 1 0.53 -16.80 -1.99
N LYS A 2 -0.73 -16.33 -2.06
CA LYS A 2 -1.84 -17.04 -2.74
C LYS A 2 -1.99 -16.69 -4.23
N VAL A 3 -1.27 -15.70 -4.74
CA VAL A 3 -1.28 -15.28 -6.15
C VAL A 3 -0.09 -15.89 -6.89
N PRO A 4 -0.29 -16.47 -8.10
CA PRO A 4 0.80 -17.04 -8.88
C PRO A 4 1.75 -15.95 -9.39
N VAL A 5 3.04 -16.27 -9.51
CA VAL A 5 4.10 -15.32 -9.91
C VAL A 5 3.79 -14.66 -11.26
N SER A 6 3.31 -15.42 -12.25
CA SER A 6 2.93 -14.86 -13.55
C SER A 6 1.85 -13.78 -13.48
N ALA A 7 0.93 -13.87 -12.52
CA ALA A 7 -0.08 -12.83 -12.32
C ALA A 7 0.49 -11.61 -11.59
N LEU A 8 1.49 -11.79 -10.72
CA LEU A 8 2.20 -10.68 -10.07
C LEU A 8 3.01 -9.90 -11.10
N ASP A 9 3.73 -10.61 -11.98
CA ASP A 9 4.50 -10.01 -13.08
C ASP A 9 3.55 -9.25 -14.02
N GLY A 10 2.41 -9.85 -14.39
CA GLY A 10 1.39 -9.18 -15.19
C GLY A 10 0.76 -7.96 -14.51
N CYS A 11 0.67 -7.92 -13.17
CA CYS A 11 0.24 -6.71 -12.45
C CYS A 11 1.32 -5.63 -12.50
N LEU A 12 2.60 -6.00 -12.32
CA LEU A 12 3.72 -5.06 -12.38
C LEU A 12 3.83 -4.40 -13.75
N ASP A 13 3.66 -5.16 -14.82
CA ASP A 13 3.74 -4.65 -16.19
C ASP A 13 2.54 -3.75 -16.56
N SER A 14 1.37 -4.00 -15.95
CA SER A 14 0.13 -3.28 -16.28
C SER A 14 -0.13 -2.04 -15.43
N PHE A 15 0.38 -2.00 -14.19
CA PHE A 15 -0.03 -0.99 -13.20
C PHE A 15 0.92 0.22 -13.19
N THR A 16 0.52 1.28 -13.90
CA THR A 16 1.32 2.50 -14.11
C THR A 16 1.60 3.31 -12.84
N ALA A 17 0.88 3.09 -11.73
CA ALA A 17 1.15 3.82 -10.49
C ALA A 17 2.50 3.46 -9.85
N ALA A 18 3.03 2.27 -10.16
CA ALA A 18 4.36 1.84 -9.75
C ALA A 18 5.47 2.27 -10.73
N ASP A 19 5.15 3.04 -11.78
CA ASP A 19 6.14 3.47 -12.77
C ASP A 19 7.01 4.62 -12.24
N GLU A 20 8.19 4.27 -11.74
CA GLU A 20 9.23 5.19 -11.27
C GLU A 20 9.67 6.20 -12.34
N LYS A 21 9.40 5.95 -13.63
CA LYS A 21 9.79 6.85 -14.73
C LYS A 21 8.88 8.07 -14.87
N ARG A 22 7.71 8.08 -14.22
CA ARG A 22 6.79 9.23 -14.25
C ARG A 22 7.08 10.19 -13.09
N ILE A 23 7.90 11.20 -13.38
CA ILE A 23 8.07 12.35 -12.50
C ILE A 23 6.77 13.18 -12.50
N LYS A 24 5.92 12.99 -11.48
CA LYS A 24 4.66 13.77 -11.32
C LYS A 24 4.94 15.26 -11.03
N THR A 25 6.08 15.59 -10.43
CA THR A 25 6.45 16.95 -10.00
C THR A 25 7.94 17.22 -10.20
N THR A 26 8.30 18.41 -10.70
CA THR A 26 9.70 18.77 -10.96
C THR A 26 10.45 19.04 -9.64
N THR A 27 11.59 18.37 -9.42
CA THR A 27 12.51 18.65 -8.29
C THR A 27 13.30 19.95 -8.45
N LYS A 28 13.11 20.68 -9.55
CA LYS A 28 13.85 21.91 -9.88
C LYS A 28 13.44 23.11 -9.01
N TYR A 29 12.21 23.11 -8.51
CA TYR A 29 11.64 24.23 -7.74
C TYR A 29 11.16 23.84 -6.34
N PHE A 30 10.94 22.55 -6.08
CA PHE A 30 10.41 22.04 -4.81
C PHE A 30 11.30 20.92 -4.29
N SER A 31 11.65 20.99 -3.00
CA SER A 31 12.35 19.90 -2.30
C SER A 31 11.45 18.69 -2.08
N ASP A 32 10.14 18.93 -1.96
CA ASP A 32 9.13 17.89 -1.81
C ASP A 32 8.42 17.65 -3.15
N THR A 33 8.41 16.40 -3.60
CA THR A 33 7.79 15.95 -4.86
C THR A 33 6.35 15.49 -4.68
N GLY A 34 5.93 15.24 -3.43
CA GLY A 34 4.60 14.79 -3.04
C GLY A 34 4.49 14.52 -1.54
N LEU A 35 3.32 14.03 -1.13
CA LEU A 35 3.05 13.57 0.23
C LEU A 35 2.59 12.11 0.19
N MET A 36 3.10 11.31 1.11
CA MET A 36 2.52 10.01 1.41
C MET A 36 1.81 10.06 2.76
N ALA A 37 0.58 9.56 2.81
CA ALA A 37 -0.26 9.63 3.99
C ALA A 37 -0.64 8.22 4.50
N LEU A 38 -0.73 8.07 5.82
CA LEU A 38 -1.40 6.95 6.45
C LEU A 38 -2.66 7.48 7.15
N LEU A 39 -3.81 6.93 6.77
CA LEU A 39 -5.10 7.30 7.34
C LEU A 39 -5.68 6.12 8.13
N CYS A 40 -6.51 6.43 9.11
CA CYS A 40 -7.38 5.42 9.71
C CYS A 40 -8.63 5.18 8.86
N HIS A 41 -9.40 4.14 9.20
CA HIS A 41 -10.68 3.80 8.56
C HIS A 41 -11.68 4.97 8.50
N HIS A 42 -11.61 5.94 9.42
CA HIS A 42 -12.48 7.13 9.46
C HIS A 42 -12.01 8.27 8.53
N ASN A 43 -11.08 7.99 7.61
CA ASN A 43 -10.46 8.98 6.73
C ASN A 43 -9.79 10.14 7.49
N GLN A 44 -9.26 9.85 8.68
CA GLN A 44 -8.46 10.82 9.44
C GLN A 44 -6.98 10.50 9.25
N VAL A 45 -6.20 11.52 8.93
CA VAL A 45 -4.74 11.43 8.79
C VAL A 45 -4.12 11.09 10.14
N LEU A 46 -3.35 10.01 10.18
CA LEU A 46 -2.54 9.65 11.35
C LEU A 46 -1.13 10.23 11.21
N TRP A 47 -0.51 10.04 10.04
CA TRP A 47 0.83 10.56 9.75
C TRP A 47 0.97 10.91 8.26
N LEU A 48 1.87 11.85 7.99
CA LEU A 48 2.29 12.26 6.65
C LEU A 48 3.81 12.12 6.56
N ILE A 49 4.30 11.79 5.37
CA ILE A 49 5.72 11.85 5.02
C ILE A 49 5.88 12.70 3.76
N ASN A 50 6.82 13.64 3.82
CA ASN A 50 7.25 14.38 2.65
C ASN A 50 8.09 13.46 1.76
N MET A 51 7.68 13.37 0.50
CA MET A 51 8.43 12.64 -0.51
C MET A 51 9.49 13.57 -1.08
N THR A 52 10.75 13.17 -1.02
CA THR A 52 11.91 13.95 -1.45
C THR A 52 12.63 13.33 -2.63
N SER A 53 12.30 12.08 -2.99
CA SER A 53 12.74 11.42 -4.22
C SER A 53 11.64 11.42 -5.28
N ALA A 54 12.00 11.15 -6.53
CA ALA A 54 11.02 10.93 -7.58
C ALA A 54 10.27 9.60 -7.34
N GLY A 55 8.95 9.63 -7.49
CA GLY A 55 8.09 8.44 -7.40
C GLY A 55 7.70 8.03 -5.98
N GLU A 56 6.62 7.27 -5.89
CA GLU A 56 6.10 6.67 -4.66
C GLU A 56 6.95 5.46 -4.26
N CYS A 57 8.15 5.72 -3.73
CA CYS A 57 9.02 4.65 -3.31
C CYS A 57 8.43 3.87 -2.11
N GLN A 58 8.55 2.56 -2.16
CA GLN A 58 7.98 1.65 -1.17
C GLN A 58 8.43 1.92 0.28
N TYR A 59 9.63 2.48 0.48
CA TYR A 59 10.17 2.74 1.81
C TYR A 59 9.36 3.78 2.60
N TYR A 60 8.63 4.69 1.93
CA TYR A 60 7.73 5.63 2.60
C TYR A 60 6.56 4.89 3.26
N ALA A 61 5.93 3.96 2.55
CA ALA A 61 4.88 3.12 3.10
C ALA A 61 5.39 2.28 4.29
N ILE A 62 6.57 1.67 4.16
CA ILE A 62 7.18 0.87 5.24
C ILE A 62 7.47 1.73 6.47
N ALA A 63 7.96 2.96 6.30
CA ALA A 63 8.21 3.88 7.40
C ALA A 63 6.92 4.23 8.17
N LEU A 64 5.83 4.52 7.44
CA LEU A 64 4.51 4.76 8.03
C LEU A 64 3.98 3.55 8.80
N LEU A 65 4.16 2.34 8.24
CA LEU A 65 3.73 1.11 8.91
C LEU A 65 4.54 0.81 10.16
N ASN A 66 5.86 0.97 10.11
CA ASN A 66 6.70 0.82 11.30
C ASN A 66 6.31 1.82 12.39
N LYS A 67 5.99 3.06 12.01
CA LYS A 67 5.47 4.06 12.95
C LYS A 67 4.14 3.61 13.54
N LEU A 68 3.19 3.13 12.73
CA LEU A 68 1.93 2.58 13.21
C LEU A 68 2.15 1.45 14.22
N PHE A 69 2.93 0.41 13.88
CA PHE A 69 3.16 -0.74 14.76
C PHE A 69 3.92 -0.39 16.05
N SER A 70 4.70 0.70 16.07
CA SER A 70 5.30 1.19 17.33
C SER A 70 4.27 1.72 18.34
N HIS A 71 3.05 2.04 17.88
CA HIS A 71 1.97 2.58 18.69
C HIS A 71 0.83 1.58 18.93
N LEU A 72 0.92 0.36 18.39
CA LEU A 72 -0.11 -0.66 18.52
C LEU A 72 0.32 -1.80 19.44
N PRO A 73 -0.62 -2.45 20.16
CA PRO A 73 -0.31 -3.66 20.90
C PRO A 73 0.16 -4.78 19.97
N THR A 74 1.13 -5.56 20.45
CA THR A 74 1.56 -6.80 19.77
C THR A 74 0.39 -7.76 19.61
N GLY A 75 0.23 -8.32 18.41
CA GLY A 75 -0.83 -9.29 18.11
C GLY A 75 -2.19 -8.67 17.75
N MET A 76 -2.31 -7.35 17.74
CA MET A 76 -3.50 -6.68 17.22
C MET A 76 -3.58 -6.84 15.69
N ALA A 77 -4.66 -7.44 15.19
CA ALA A 77 -4.88 -7.59 13.74
C ALA A 77 -5.09 -6.21 13.08
N VAL A 78 -4.41 -5.99 11.95
CA VAL A 78 -4.43 -4.72 11.19
C VAL A 78 -4.67 -5.01 9.71
N GLY A 79 -5.68 -4.37 9.14
CA GLY A 79 -5.89 -4.33 7.70
C GLY A 79 -5.19 -3.12 7.07
N ILE A 80 -4.46 -3.33 5.97
CA ILE A 80 -3.82 -2.27 5.18
C ILE A 80 -4.39 -2.29 3.76
N LEU A 81 -4.95 -1.16 3.32
CA LEU A 81 -5.35 -0.93 1.93
C LEU A 81 -4.34 0.00 1.27
N TYR A 82 -3.81 -0.43 0.13
CA TYR A 82 -2.86 0.34 -0.68
C TYR A 82 -2.98 -0.06 -2.14
N ASP A 83 -2.86 0.88 -3.07
CA ASP A 83 -3.08 0.65 -4.51
C ASP A 83 -2.25 -0.50 -5.08
N ILE A 84 -1.05 -0.69 -4.55
CA ILE A 84 -0.13 -1.80 -4.85
C ILE A 84 0.10 -2.71 -3.64
N GLY A 85 -0.94 -2.93 -2.84
CA GLY A 85 -0.90 -3.72 -1.61
C GLY A 85 -0.33 -5.13 -1.81
N TYR A 86 -0.56 -5.76 -2.97
CA TYR A 86 0.03 -7.06 -3.30
C TYR A 86 1.56 -7.00 -3.38
N GLN A 87 2.11 -5.93 -3.97
CA GLN A 87 3.54 -5.73 -4.15
C GLN A 87 4.18 -5.41 -2.80
N LEU A 88 3.48 -4.60 -1.99
CA LEU A 88 3.89 -4.33 -0.62
C LEU A 88 3.99 -5.61 0.20
N HIS A 89 2.94 -6.44 0.17
CA HIS A 89 2.92 -7.75 0.82
C HIS A 89 4.07 -8.65 0.34
N HIS A 90 4.26 -8.74 -0.98
CA HIS A 90 5.34 -9.55 -1.55
C HIS A 90 6.73 -9.12 -1.06
N SER A 91 7.04 -7.82 -1.09
CA SER A 91 8.32 -7.32 -0.57
C SER A 91 8.46 -7.56 0.94
N CYS A 92 7.40 -7.38 1.72
CA CYS A 92 7.43 -7.64 3.17
C CYS A 92 7.74 -9.10 3.47
N VAL A 93 7.17 -10.05 2.72
CA VAL A 93 7.46 -11.48 2.86
C VAL A 93 8.88 -11.80 2.40
N LYS A 94 9.30 -11.28 1.24
CA LYS A 94 10.59 -11.58 0.63
C LYS A 94 11.78 -11.06 1.45
N TRP A 95 11.64 -9.86 2.01
CA TRP A 95 12.73 -9.14 2.67
C TRP A 95 12.52 -8.96 4.19
N ASN A 96 11.46 -9.55 4.74
CA ASN A 96 11.12 -9.46 6.17
C ASN A 96 11.00 -8.01 6.70
N LEU A 97 10.40 -7.12 5.90
CA LEU A 97 10.39 -5.67 6.18
C LEU A 97 9.57 -5.26 7.41
N LEU A 98 8.59 -6.07 7.82
CA LEU A 98 7.73 -5.81 9.00
C LEU A 98 8.05 -6.74 10.19
N GLY A 99 9.03 -7.64 10.06
CA GLY A 99 9.38 -8.59 11.12
C GLY A 99 8.17 -9.34 11.69
N ALA A 100 8.06 -9.37 13.01
CA ALA A 100 6.97 -10.04 13.72
C ALA A 100 5.58 -9.45 13.39
N ALA A 101 5.50 -8.15 13.08
CA ALA A 101 4.25 -7.48 12.76
C ALA A 101 3.63 -7.97 11.43
N LEU A 102 4.40 -8.65 10.57
CA LEU A 102 3.85 -9.19 9.33
C LEU A 102 2.70 -10.19 9.58
N SER A 103 2.79 -10.98 10.66
CA SER A 103 1.81 -12.01 10.98
C SER A 103 0.45 -11.47 11.43
N GLN A 104 0.38 -10.20 11.85
CA GLN A 104 -0.84 -9.53 12.28
C GLN A 104 -1.44 -8.64 11.17
N VAL A 105 -0.85 -8.63 9.96
CA VAL A 105 -1.26 -7.76 8.86
C VAL A 105 -2.06 -8.54 7.82
N THR A 106 -3.22 -8.01 7.45
CA THR A 106 -3.92 -8.36 6.21
C THR A 106 -3.73 -7.24 5.20
N PHE A 107 -3.15 -7.57 4.04
CA PHE A 107 -3.00 -6.63 2.93
C PHE A 107 -4.20 -6.74 1.99
N GLY A 108 -4.64 -5.60 1.47
CA GLY A 108 -5.62 -5.47 0.42
C GLY A 108 -5.28 -4.30 -0.50
N ILE A 109 -6.01 -4.22 -1.60
CA ILE A 109 -5.92 -3.13 -2.58
C ILE A 109 -7.12 -2.22 -2.41
N SER A 110 -6.96 -0.92 -2.56
CA SER A 110 -8.08 0.03 -2.60
C SER A 110 -9.12 -0.39 -3.65
N ALA A 111 -10.41 -0.24 -3.33
CA ALA A 111 -11.49 -0.91 -4.04
C ALA A 111 -11.57 -0.50 -5.51
N PHE A 112 -11.32 0.78 -5.83
CA PHE A 112 -11.30 1.23 -7.22
C PHE A 112 -10.08 0.69 -7.97
N HIS A 113 -8.91 0.75 -7.34
CA HIS A 113 -7.65 0.31 -7.95
C HIS A 113 -7.58 -1.19 -8.14
N ALA A 114 -8.26 -1.99 -7.32
CA ALA A 114 -8.28 -3.45 -7.42
C ALA A 114 -8.63 -3.93 -8.84
N TYR A 115 -9.59 -3.28 -9.50
CA TYR A 115 -10.02 -3.64 -10.86
C TYR A 115 -8.94 -3.43 -11.94
N GLY A 116 -7.92 -2.61 -11.65
CA GLY A 116 -6.76 -2.42 -12.53
C GLY A 116 -5.72 -3.55 -12.46
N HIS A 117 -5.85 -4.49 -11.53
CA HIS A 117 -4.92 -5.62 -11.36
C HIS A 117 -5.40 -6.87 -12.10
N GLN A 118 -4.49 -7.84 -12.29
CA GLN A 118 -4.82 -9.14 -12.88
C GLN A 118 -5.87 -9.89 -12.03
N TRP A 119 -6.71 -10.70 -12.69
CA TRP A 119 -7.83 -11.41 -12.04
C TRP A 119 -7.45 -12.15 -10.75
N PRO A 120 -6.33 -12.90 -10.67
CA PRO A 120 -5.93 -13.56 -9.41
C PRO A 120 -5.63 -12.57 -8.28
N CYS A 121 -5.07 -11.40 -8.60
CA CYS A 121 -4.81 -10.34 -7.62
C CYS A 121 -6.12 -9.76 -7.10
N GLN A 122 -7.11 -9.55 -7.98
CA GLN A 122 -8.46 -9.12 -7.59
C GLN A 122 -9.10 -10.11 -6.61
N VAL A 123 -9.05 -11.41 -6.90
CA VAL A 123 -9.68 -12.42 -6.03
C VAL A 123 -9.05 -12.46 -4.64
N VAL A 124 -7.73 -12.27 -4.54
CA VAL A 124 -6.98 -12.40 -3.28
C VAL A 124 -6.95 -11.11 -2.47
N TYR A 125 -6.85 -9.94 -3.10
CA TYR A 125 -6.59 -8.66 -2.44
C TYR A 125 -7.73 -7.66 -2.51
N HIS A 126 -8.81 -7.93 -3.24
CA HIS A 126 -9.94 -7.01 -3.27
C HIS A 126 -10.62 -6.95 -1.89
N PRO A 127 -10.90 -5.75 -1.34
CA PRO A 127 -11.28 -5.59 0.07
C PRO A 127 -12.63 -6.25 0.36
N ARG A 128 -13.54 -6.27 -0.61
CA ARG A 128 -14.82 -7.01 -0.53
C ARG A 128 -14.69 -8.54 -0.49
N LYS A 129 -13.50 -9.09 -0.73
CA LYS A 129 -13.19 -10.53 -0.68
C LYS A 129 -12.34 -10.88 0.56
N CYS A 130 -11.97 -9.88 1.36
CA CYS A 130 -11.14 -10.00 2.54
C CYS A 130 -11.98 -9.62 3.79
N PRO A 131 -12.22 -10.55 4.73
CA PRO A 131 -13.09 -10.32 5.89
C PRO A 131 -12.71 -9.09 6.74
N GLU A 132 -11.42 -8.76 6.82
CA GLU A 132 -10.84 -7.79 7.74
C GLU A 132 -11.17 -6.33 7.39
N PHE A 133 -11.64 -6.04 6.17
CA PHE A 133 -11.84 -4.65 5.70
C PHE A 133 -13.29 -4.14 5.79
N GLY A 134 -14.25 -5.02 6.09
CA GLY A 134 -15.67 -4.65 6.15
C GLY A 134 -16.14 -3.96 4.87
N LEU A 135 -16.66 -2.73 4.99
CA LEU A 135 -17.12 -1.93 3.85
C LEU A 135 -16.13 -0.84 3.39
N SER A 136 -14.90 -0.84 3.92
CA SER A 136 -13.87 0.15 3.58
C SER A 136 -13.53 0.10 2.09
N ASP A 137 -13.44 1.26 1.45
CA ASP A 137 -12.98 1.38 0.07
C ASP A 137 -11.47 1.61 -0.03
N GLY A 138 -10.84 2.20 0.99
CA GLY A 138 -9.40 2.49 0.98
C GLY A 138 -9.02 3.71 0.15
N GLU A 139 -9.99 4.54 -0.23
CA GLU A 139 -9.80 5.70 -1.12
C GLU A 139 -9.62 7.01 -0.34
N GLY A 140 -9.29 6.92 0.96
CA GLY A 140 -9.22 8.08 1.86
C GLY A 140 -8.15 9.09 1.44
N CYS A 141 -7.01 8.62 0.94
CA CYS A 141 -5.91 9.49 0.48
C CYS A 141 -6.32 10.37 -0.71
N GLU A 142 -7.20 9.87 -1.59
CA GLU A 142 -7.69 10.60 -2.77
C GLU A 142 -8.71 11.69 -2.43
N ARG A 143 -9.13 11.77 -1.15
CA ARG A 143 -10.14 12.72 -0.64
C ARG A 143 -9.55 13.75 0.33
N LEU A 144 -8.23 13.73 0.56
CA LEU A 144 -7.51 14.75 1.33
C LEU A 144 -7.32 16.02 0.51
#